data_AF-A0A2J6HJ56-F1
#
_entry.id   AF-A0A2J6HJ56-F1
#
_cell.length_a   1.000
_cell.length_b   1.000
_cell.length_c   1.000
_cell.angle_alpha   90.00
_cell.angle_beta   90.00
_cell.angle_gamma   90.00
#
_symmetry.space_group_name_H-M   'P 1'
#
loop_
_entity.id
_entity.type
_entity.pdbx_description
1 polymer ?
#
loop_
_entity_poly.entity_id
_entity_poly.type
_entity_poly.pdbx_seq_one_letter_code
_entity_poly.pdbx_strand_id
1 'polypeptide(L)'
;MDEVCKNCGYKSAASRYLTEDELSNQSRSCVELKFRKGDNIIRQGTLSSNVAFLKEGLVMLHMQGPLHEQITKITKAPSYLALPTTFGDKINHYSVTAIEESTICFIDINTFKSFISNNPNFTYQLFIELCMNELTSFRRCVNRTQKQVSGSLAENLLFFANNIYGSDEFTLPLSREELGNLVDASRESVSRILSDFQKDGIISTEKRMIKILNKEKLEMISRNG
;
A
#
# COMPACT_ATOMS: atom_id res chain seq x y z
N MET A 1 -29.05 -2.76 6.79
CA MET A 1 -27.86 -2.29 6.05
C MET A 1 -27.29 -0.98 6.61
N ASP A 2 -28.03 -0.21 7.41
CA ASP A 2 -27.66 1.16 7.83
C ASP A 2 -26.57 1.30 8.91
N GLU A 3 -26.04 0.21 9.49
CA GLU A 3 -25.06 0.29 10.59
C GLU A 3 -23.70 -0.37 10.28
N VAL A 4 -23.47 -0.80 9.04
CA VAL A 4 -22.25 -1.55 8.69
C VAL A 4 -21.00 -0.72 8.96
N CYS A 5 -20.98 0.59 8.65
CA CYS A 5 -19.82 1.44 8.92
C CYS A 5 -19.74 1.89 10.39
N LYS A 6 -20.87 2.01 11.10
CA LYS A 6 -20.88 2.35 12.54
C LYS A 6 -20.12 1.31 13.35
N ASN A 7 -20.47 0.05 13.13
CA ASN A 7 -19.95 -1.12 13.83
C ASN A 7 -18.69 -1.70 13.18
N CYS A 8 -18.12 -1.02 12.18
CA CYS A 8 -16.90 -1.47 11.52
C CYS A 8 -15.69 -1.31 12.45
N GLY A 9 -15.00 -2.41 12.75
CA GLY A 9 -13.73 -2.40 13.50
C GLY A 9 -12.55 -1.82 12.70
N TYR A 10 -12.71 -1.67 11.38
CA TYR A 10 -11.66 -1.19 10.48
C TYR A 10 -11.91 0.28 10.14
N LYS A 11 -11.32 1.17 10.95
CA LYS A 11 -11.39 2.63 10.80
C LYS A 11 -9.99 3.20 10.57
N SER A 12 -9.82 3.99 9.49
CA SER A 12 -8.66 4.89 9.36
C SER A 12 -8.63 5.89 10.50
N ALA A 13 -7.47 6.51 10.74
CA ALA A 13 -7.35 7.52 11.78
C ALA A 13 -8.33 8.68 11.52
N ALA A 14 -8.49 9.12 10.26
CA ALA A 14 -9.50 10.12 9.89
C ALA A 14 -10.94 9.66 10.18
N SER A 15 -11.32 8.44 9.77
CA SER A 15 -12.71 7.94 9.96
C SER A 15 -13.15 7.80 11.43
N ARG A 16 -12.22 7.82 12.38
CA ARG A 16 -12.55 7.83 13.83
C ARG A 16 -13.18 9.14 14.29
N TYR A 17 -13.01 10.22 13.53
CA TYR A 17 -13.62 11.52 13.82
C TYR A 17 -15.01 11.69 13.23
N LEU A 18 -15.49 10.74 12.43
CA LEU A 18 -16.85 10.76 11.89
C LEU A 18 -17.87 10.49 13.00
N THR A 19 -18.91 11.31 13.04
CA THR A 19 -20.06 11.15 13.92
C THR A 19 -20.91 9.92 13.52
N GLU A 20 -21.80 9.49 14.41
CA GLU A 20 -22.71 8.38 14.08
C GLU A 20 -23.61 8.68 12.88
N ASP A 21 -24.07 9.91 12.72
CA ASP A 21 -24.89 10.33 11.59
C ASP A 21 -24.09 10.28 10.28
N GLU A 22 -22.84 10.74 10.31
CA GLU A 22 -21.93 10.66 9.16
C GLU A 22 -21.62 9.20 8.77
N LEU A 23 -21.40 8.33 9.75
CA LEU A 23 -21.19 6.89 9.53
C LEU A 23 -22.46 6.19 9.02
N SER A 24 -23.65 6.63 9.44
CA SER A 24 -24.93 6.16 8.88
C SER A 24 -25.04 6.55 7.42
N ASN A 25 -24.72 7.81 7.10
CA ASN A 25 -24.75 8.33 5.74
C ASN A 25 -23.74 7.56 4.86
N GLN A 26 -22.52 7.32 5.36
CA GLN A 26 -21.54 6.50 4.67
C GLN A 26 -22.07 5.10 4.41
N SER A 27 -22.72 4.45 5.39
CA SER A 27 -23.24 3.07 5.23
C SER A 27 -24.24 2.95 4.08
N ARG A 28 -25.00 4.02 3.78
CA ARG A 28 -25.97 4.07 2.67
C ARG A 28 -25.33 4.33 1.31
N SER A 29 -24.20 5.03 1.29
CA SER A 29 -23.47 5.43 0.09
C SER A 29 -22.13 4.70 -0.07
N CYS A 30 -22.03 3.49 0.48
CA CYS A 30 -20.83 2.67 0.45
C CYS A 30 -21.15 1.28 -0.08
N VAL A 31 -20.36 0.82 -1.04
CA VAL A 31 -20.42 -0.55 -1.57
C VAL A 31 -19.14 -1.28 -1.18
N GLU A 32 -19.29 -2.39 -0.46
CA GLU A 32 -18.18 -3.27 -0.11
C GLU A 32 -18.00 -4.36 -1.17
N LEU A 33 -16.79 -4.47 -1.71
CA LEU A 33 -16.41 -5.50 -2.68
C LEU A 33 -15.18 -6.26 -2.18
N LYS A 34 -15.17 -7.57 -2.46
CA LYS A 34 -14.04 -8.46 -2.18
C LYS A 34 -13.23 -8.70 -3.44
N PHE A 35 -11.91 -8.68 -3.29
CA PHE A 35 -10.94 -8.86 -4.35
C PHE A 35 -10.00 -10.00 -4.00
N ARG A 36 -9.76 -10.88 -4.97
CA ARG A 36 -8.75 -11.93 -4.87
C ARG A 36 -7.38 -11.34 -5.20
N LYS A 37 -6.34 -12.04 -4.77
CA LYS A 37 -4.97 -11.74 -5.21
C LYS A 37 -4.89 -11.72 -6.74
N GLY A 38 -4.36 -10.62 -7.28
CA GLY A 38 -4.22 -10.35 -8.71
C GLY A 38 -5.35 -9.50 -9.29
N ASP A 39 -6.46 -9.30 -8.57
CA ASP A 39 -7.57 -8.50 -9.08
C ASP A 39 -7.20 -7.01 -9.11
N ASN A 40 -7.55 -6.35 -10.22
CA ASN A 40 -7.37 -4.92 -10.38
C ASN A 40 -8.54 -4.17 -9.72
N ILE A 41 -8.21 -3.34 -8.73
CA ILE A 41 -9.18 -2.56 -7.94
C ILE A 41 -9.41 -1.20 -8.61
N ILE A 42 -8.32 -0.58 -9.09
CA ILE A 42 -8.33 0.71 -9.78
C ILE A 42 -7.41 0.59 -10.98
N ARG A 43 -7.85 1.09 -12.14
CA ARG A 43 -7.08 1.02 -13.38
C ARG A 43 -6.60 2.40 -13.82
N GLN A 44 -5.32 2.52 -14.11
CA GLN A 44 -4.74 3.73 -14.69
C GLN A 44 -5.49 4.17 -15.96
N GLY A 45 -5.70 5.47 -16.13
CA GLY A 45 -6.38 6.09 -17.26
C GLY A 45 -7.90 6.02 -17.22
N THR A 46 -8.49 5.41 -16.19
CA THR A 46 -9.96 5.37 -16.01
C THR A 46 -10.45 6.53 -15.16
N LEU A 47 -11.73 6.86 -15.31
CA LEU A 47 -12.38 7.88 -14.49
C LEU A 47 -12.47 7.41 -13.03
N SER A 48 -12.21 8.35 -12.12
CA SER A 48 -12.31 8.19 -10.68
C SER A 48 -13.60 8.84 -10.19
N SER A 49 -14.58 8.02 -9.79
CA SER A 49 -15.90 8.49 -9.32
C SER A 49 -16.16 8.23 -7.85
N ASN A 50 -15.40 7.34 -7.21
CA ASN A 50 -15.59 6.93 -5.81
C ASN A 50 -14.26 6.95 -5.06
N VAL A 51 -14.31 7.22 -3.76
CA VAL A 51 -13.17 7.04 -2.87
C VAL A 51 -13.08 5.57 -2.48
N ALA A 52 -11.93 4.95 -2.72
CA ALA A 52 -11.68 3.57 -2.30
C ALA A 52 -11.04 3.56 -0.91
N PHE A 53 -11.60 2.77 0.00
CA PHE A 53 -11.04 2.50 1.32
C PHE A 53 -10.68 1.02 1.43
N LEU A 54 -9.39 0.74 1.62
CA LEU A 54 -8.89 -0.59 1.91
C LEU A 54 -9.24 -0.94 3.35
N LYS A 55 -10.27 -1.78 3.52
CA LYS A 55 -10.77 -2.22 4.82
C LYS A 55 -9.90 -3.33 5.41
N GLU A 56 -9.55 -4.32 4.58
CA GLU A 56 -8.71 -5.47 4.93
C GLU A 56 -7.84 -5.86 3.73
N GLY A 57 -6.69 -6.48 4.00
CA GLY A 57 -5.79 -6.99 2.98
C GLY A 57 -4.60 -6.07 2.68
N LEU A 58 -3.99 -6.34 1.52
CA LEU A 58 -2.74 -5.73 1.09
C LEU A 58 -2.79 -5.49 -0.41
N VAL A 59 -2.47 -4.27 -0.82
CA VAL A 59 -2.52 -3.85 -2.23
C VAL A 59 -1.20 -3.23 -2.66
N MET A 60 -0.93 -3.30 -3.95
CA MET A 60 0.15 -2.56 -4.60
C MET A 60 -0.42 -1.45 -5.48
N LEU A 61 0.18 -0.27 -5.40
CA LEU A 61 -0.01 0.85 -6.31
C LEU A 61 1.11 0.77 -7.34
N HIS A 62 0.72 0.83 -8.61
CA HIS A 62 1.66 0.70 -9.71
C HIS A 62 1.24 1.53 -10.91
N MET A 63 2.20 1.89 -11.75
CA MET A 63 1.99 2.75 -12.90
C MET A 63 2.82 2.25 -14.07
N GLN A 64 2.23 2.29 -15.26
CA GLN A 64 2.97 2.05 -16.49
C GLN A 64 3.86 3.25 -16.78
N GLY A 65 5.19 3.03 -16.75
CA GLY A 65 6.18 4.00 -17.19
C GLY A 65 6.51 3.87 -18.68
N PRO A 66 7.44 4.71 -19.19
CA PRO A 66 7.83 4.68 -20.61
C PRO A 66 8.45 3.36 -21.07
N LEU A 67 9.09 2.61 -20.16
CA LEU A 67 9.79 1.36 -20.48
C LEU A 67 9.14 0.14 -19.83
N HIS A 68 8.77 0.23 -18.56
CA HIS A 68 8.21 -0.88 -17.80
C HIS A 68 7.20 -0.38 -16.76
N GLU A 69 6.45 -1.32 -16.20
CA GLU A 69 5.59 -1.07 -15.05
C GLU A 69 6.44 -0.84 -13.79
N GLN A 70 5.98 0.05 -12.93
CA GLN A 70 6.64 0.39 -11.68
C GLN A 70 5.68 0.27 -10.52
N ILE A 71 6.00 -0.56 -9.53
CA ILE A 71 5.31 -0.56 -8.24
C ILE A 71 5.84 0.60 -7.41
N THR A 72 4.99 1.60 -7.16
CA THR A 72 5.36 2.83 -6.43
C THR A 72 5.16 2.69 -4.93
N LYS A 73 4.18 1.87 -4.51
CA LYS A 73 3.84 1.70 -3.10
C LYS A 73 3.11 0.40 -2.82
N ILE A 74 3.43 -0.20 -1.69
CA ILE A 74 2.59 -1.21 -1.03
C ILE A 74 1.81 -0.52 0.09
N THR A 75 0.52 -0.81 0.17
CA THR A 75 -0.39 -0.25 1.18
C THR A 75 -1.11 -1.37 1.89
N LYS A 76 -1.00 -1.39 3.22
CA LYS A 76 -1.72 -2.30 4.11
C LYS A 76 -2.99 -1.64 4.64
N ALA A 77 -4.03 -2.45 4.84
CA ALA A 77 -5.24 -2.02 5.53
C ALA A 77 -4.97 -1.61 7.00
N PRO A 78 -5.80 -0.73 7.59
CA PRO A 78 -6.83 0.09 6.94
C PRO A 78 -6.23 1.35 6.29
N SER A 79 -6.64 1.70 5.07
CA SER A 79 -6.10 2.90 4.40
C SER A 79 -7.01 3.45 3.30
N TYR A 80 -7.08 4.77 3.14
CA TYR A 80 -7.68 5.37 1.95
C TYR A 80 -6.73 5.24 0.75
N LEU A 81 -7.31 4.90 -0.39
CA LEU A 81 -6.61 4.73 -1.66
C LEU A 81 -7.06 5.82 -2.64
N ALA A 82 -6.19 6.15 -3.59
CA ALA A 82 -6.50 6.98 -4.75
C ALA A 82 -6.99 8.42 -4.48
N LEU A 83 -6.94 8.92 -3.23
CA LEU A 83 -7.38 10.28 -2.88
C LEU A 83 -6.82 11.39 -3.79
N PRO A 84 -5.51 11.44 -4.13
CA PRO A 84 -5.00 12.49 -5.02
C PRO A 84 -5.67 12.47 -6.40
N THR A 85 -5.99 11.28 -6.91
CA THR A 85 -6.62 11.11 -8.24
C THR A 85 -8.09 11.52 -8.21
N THR A 86 -8.83 11.15 -7.17
CA THR A 86 -10.27 11.37 -7.06
C THR A 86 -10.61 12.84 -6.83
N PHE A 87 -9.74 13.58 -6.12
CA PHE A 87 -9.96 14.99 -5.81
C PHE A 87 -9.27 15.97 -6.77
N GLY A 88 -8.12 15.59 -7.35
CA GLY A 88 -7.32 16.46 -8.21
C GLY A 88 -7.80 16.51 -9.66
N ASP A 89 -7.71 15.38 -10.38
CA ASP A 89 -7.87 15.32 -11.84
C ASP A 89 -9.03 14.42 -12.29
N LYS A 90 -9.68 13.69 -11.37
CA LYS A 90 -10.75 12.70 -11.65
C LYS A 90 -10.34 11.58 -12.61
N ILE A 91 -9.05 11.46 -12.93
CA ILE A 91 -8.46 10.39 -13.72
C ILE A 91 -7.51 9.63 -12.80
N ASN A 92 -7.64 8.31 -12.77
CA ASN A 92 -6.73 7.46 -12.02
C ASN A 92 -5.35 7.47 -12.71
N HIS A 93 -4.36 8.13 -12.12
CA HIS A 93 -3.00 8.18 -12.68
C HIS A 93 -2.18 6.91 -12.47
N TYR A 94 -2.63 6.04 -11.56
CA TYR A 94 -2.00 4.76 -11.26
C TYR A 94 -3.07 3.69 -11.07
N SER A 95 -2.64 2.45 -11.21
CA SER A 95 -3.44 1.27 -10.92
C SER A 95 -3.26 0.85 -9.46
N VAL A 96 -4.26 0.14 -8.94
CA VAL A 96 -4.22 -0.55 -7.66
C VAL A 96 -4.59 -2.01 -7.89
N THR A 97 -3.78 -2.93 -7.40
CA THR A 97 -4.00 -4.38 -7.53
C THR A 97 -3.86 -5.05 -6.18
N ALA A 98 -4.78 -5.97 -5.86
CA ALA A 98 -4.73 -6.76 -4.65
C ALA A 98 -3.56 -7.76 -4.73
N ILE A 99 -2.69 -7.78 -3.72
CA ILE A 99 -1.57 -8.74 -3.62
C ILE A 99 -1.81 -9.83 -2.58
N GLU A 100 -2.87 -9.65 -1.79
CA GLU A 100 -3.53 -10.62 -0.91
C GLU A 100 -5.05 -10.47 -1.03
N GLU A 101 -5.84 -11.40 -0.49
CA GLU A 101 -7.30 -11.23 -0.41
C GLU A 101 -7.62 -9.92 0.31
N SER A 102 -8.42 -9.08 -0.35
CA SER A 102 -8.63 -7.70 0.08
C SER A 102 -10.10 -7.32 0.03
N THR A 103 -10.53 -6.54 1.01
CA THR A 103 -11.90 -6.00 1.07
C THR A 103 -11.82 -4.49 0.90
N ILE A 104 -12.51 -3.95 -0.10
CA ILE A 104 -12.53 -2.52 -0.43
C ILE A 104 -13.94 -1.97 -0.27
N CYS A 105 -14.04 -0.85 0.42
CA CYS A 105 -15.24 -0.04 0.49
C CYS A 105 -15.14 1.11 -0.51
N PHE A 106 -16.03 1.13 -1.51
CA PHE A 106 -16.17 2.26 -2.42
C PHE A 106 -17.22 3.23 -1.87
N ILE A 107 -16.78 4.44 -1.51
CA ILE A 107 -17.58 5.48 -0.90
C ILE A 107 -17.89 6.54 -1.96
N ASP A 108 -19.17 6.93 -2.07
CA ASP A 108 -19.58 8.01 -2.96
C ASP A 108 -18.78 9.29 -2.68
N ILE A 109 -18.29 9.91 -3.75
CA ILE A 109 -17.43 11.10 -3.64
C ILE A 109 -18.14 12.30 -3.02
N ASN A 110 -19.46 12.45 -3.20
CA ASN A 110 -20.20 13.57 -2.64
C ASN A 110 -20.41 13.38 -1.15
N THR A 111 -20.71 12.15 -0.71
CA THR A 111 -20.72 11.79 0.71
C THR A 111 -19.36 12.07 1.34
N PHE A 112 -18.25 11.66 0.72
CA PHE A 112 -16.91 11.93 1.25
C PHE A 112 -16.58 13.43 1.29
N LYS A 113 -16.94 14.19 0.25
CA LYS A 113 -16.80 15.66 0.24
C LYS A 113 -17.57 16.32 1.38
N SER A 114 -18.75 15.80 1.71
CA SER A 114 -19.53 16.33 2.83
C SER A 114 -18.80 16.19 4.16
N PHE A 115 -18.08 15.08 4.38
CA PHE A 115 -17.23 14.90 5.57
C PHE A 115 -16.10 15.93 5.60
N ILE A 116 -15.46 16.18 4.45
CA ILE A 116 -14.39 17.17 4.34
C ILE A 116 -14.91 18.58 4.68
N SER A 117 -16.09 18.94 4.19
CA SER A 117 -16.66 20.28 4.38
C SER A 117 -17.23 20.50 5.77
N ASN A 118 -17.80 19.46 6.39
CA ASN A 118 -18.59 19.60 7.61
C ASN A 118 -17.88 19.12 8.88
N ASN A 119 -16.78 18.37 8.76
CA ASN A 119 -16.07 17.81 9.91
C ASN A 119 -14.59 18.22 9.90
N PRO A 120 -14.23 19.34 10.56
CA PRO A 120 -12.86 19.86 10.58
C PRO A 120 -11.84 18.86 11.14
N ASN A 121 -12.23 18.02 12.12
CA ASN A 121 -11.32 17.04 12.71
C ASN A 121 -11.01 15.91 11.73
N PHE A 122 -12.03 15.40 11.02
CA PHE A 122 -11.84 14.44 9.93
C PHE A 122 -10.91 15.02 8.85
N THR A 123 -11.17 16.25 8.42
CA THR A 123 -10.37 16.94 7.39
C THR A 123 -8.93 17.15 7.80
N TYR A 124 -8.71 17.61 9.04
CA TYR A 124 -7.38 17.82 9.57
C TYR A 124 -6.59 16.51 9.64
N GLN A 125 -7.21 15.43 10.14
CA GLN A 125 -6.55 14.13 10.20
C GLN A 125 -6.26 13.55 8.81
N LEU A 126 -7.18 13.73 7.85
CA LEU A 126 -6.98 13.34 6.46
C LEU A 126 -5.81 14.12 5.82
N PHE A 127 -5.70 15.41 6.12
CA PHE A 127 -4.60 16.25 5.67
C PHE A 127 -3.24 15.77 6.20
N ILE A 128 -3.17 15.42 7.49
CA ILE A 128 -1.96 14.80 8.08
C ILE A 128 -1.59 13.51 7.35
N GLU A 129 -2.56 12.63 7.09
CA GLU A 129 -2.31 11.38 6.35
C GLU A 129 -1.76 11.65 4.93
N LEU A 130 -2.29 12.65 4.22
CA LEU A 130 -1.79 13.06 2.90
C LEU A 130 -0.36 13.61 2.98
N CYS A 131 -0.06 14.49 3.94
CA CYS A 131 1.30 15.02 4.15
C CYS A 131 2.31 13.90 4.46
N MET A 132 1.96 12.95 5.34
CA MET A 132 2.84 11.83 5.68
C MET A 132 3.08 10.91 4.48
N ASN A 133 2.05 10.69 3.66
CA ASN A 133 2.19 9.95 2.40
C ASN A 133 3.13 10.68 1.43
N GLU A 134 3.01 12.00 1.29
CA GLU A 134 3.86 12.80 0.40
C GLU A 134 5.32 12.80 0.84
N LEU A 135 5.58 12.98 2.14
CA LEU A 135 6.94 12.87 2.70
C LEU A 135 7.54 11.48 2.45
N THR A 136 6.74 10.43 2.54
CA THR A 136 7.16 9.06 2.22
C THR A 136 7.51 8.92 0.73
N SER A 137 6.71 9.52 -0.17
CA SER A 137 6.97 9.55 -1.60
C SER A 137 8.29 10.27 -1.92
N PHE A 138 8.58 11.41 -1.30
CA PHE A 138 9.85 12.12 -1.47
C PHE A 138 11.05 11.28 -1.01
N ARG A 139 10.96 10.65 0.17
CA ARG A 139 12.03 9.75 0.64
C ARG A 139 12.27 8.60 -0.33
N ARG A 140 11.21 7.98 -0.84
CA ARG A 140 11.32 6.91 -1.85
C ARG A 140 11.95 7.39 -3.14
N CYS A 141 11.59 8.58 -3.61
CA CYS A 141 12.19 9.18 -4.81
C CYS A 141 13.72 9.28 -4.67
N VAL A 142 14.21 9.81 -3.55
CA VAL A 142 15.65 9.90 -3.25
C VAL A 142 16.27 8.50 -3.16
N ASN A 143 15.69 7.61 -2.36
CA ASN A 143 16.22 6.25 -2.15
C ASN A 143 16.35 5.49 -3.48
N ARG A 144 15.37 5.59 -4.39
CA ARG A 144 15.42 4.91 -5.69
C ARG A 144 16.62 5.32 -6.55
N THR A 145 17.09 6.56 -6.41
CA THR A 145 18.20 7.08 -7.22
C THR A 145 19.58 6.87 -6.58
N GLN A 146 19.65 6.77 -5.25
CA GLN A 146 20.92 6.76 -4.52
C GLN A 146 21.25 5.42 -3.86
N LYS A 147 20.23 4.61 -3.57
CA LYS A 147 20.38 3.33 -2.87
C LYS A 147 20.71 2.24 -3.86
N GLN A 148 21.59 1.32 -3.46
CA GLN A 148 21.83 0.11 -4.23
C GLN A 148 20.62 -0.82 -4.15
N VAL A 149 20.46 -1.68 -5.15
CA VAL A 149 19.34 -2.64 -5.22
C VAL A 149 19.33 -3.56 -4.00
N SER A 150 20.51 -3.95 -3.49
CA SER A 150 20.63 -4.79 -2.29
C SER A 150 20.10 -4.10 -1.03
N GLY A 151 20.44 -2.82 -0.82
CA GLY A 151 19.91 -2.04 0.30
C GLY A 151 18.41 -1.79 0.15
N SER A 152 17.92 -1.47 -1.05
CA SER A 152 16.49 -1.32 -1.33
C SER A 152 15.71 -2.62 -1.09
N LEU A 153 16.26 -3.77 -1.48
CA LEU A 153 15.64 -5.06 -1.23
C LEU A 153 15.63 -5.40 0.26
N ALA A 154 16.72 -5.14 0.98
CA ALA A 154 16.79 -5.31 2.43
C ALA A 154 15.77 -4.43 3.16
N GLU A 155 15.63 -3.15 2.75
CA GLU A 155 14.62 -2.22 3.27
C GLU A 155 13.20 -2.77 3.09
N ASN A 156 12.89 -3.30 1.89
CA ASN A 156 11.57 -3.84 1.62
C ASN A 156 11.30 -5.15 2.40
N LEU A 157 12.29 -6.03 2.57
CA LEU A 157 12.14 -7.21 3.42
C LEU A 157 11.87 -6.83 4.88
N LEU A 158 12.59 -5.83 5.40
CA LEU A 158 12.34 -5.29 6.75
C LEU A 158 10.96 -4.64 6.86
N PHE A 159 10.51 -3.93 5.83
CA PHE A 159 9.16 -3.37 5.77
C PHE A 159 8.08 -4.47 5.82
N PHE A 160 8.24 -5.55 5.06
CA PHE A 160 7.32 -6.69 5.15
C PHE A 160 7.35 -7.33 6.55
N ALA A 161 8.53 -7.54 7.13
CA ALA A 161 8.65 -8.13 8.45
C ALA A 161 8.02 -7.27 9.55
N ASN A 162 8.38 -5.98 9.61
CA ASN A 162 8.04 -5.11 10.72
C ASN A 162 6.67 -4.45 10.57
N ASN A 163 6.35 -3.97 9.36
CA ASN A 163 5.16 -3.13 9.14
C ASN A 163 3.99 -3.94 8.57
N ILE A 164 4.26 -4.99 7.78
CA ILE A 164 3.20 -5.78 7.15
C ILE A 164 2.82 -6.98 8.00
N TYR A 165 3.76 -7.83 8.40
CA TYR A 165 3.43 -9.11 9.06
C TYR A 165 3.69 -9.11 10.56
N GLY A 166 4.53 -8.21 11.07
CA GLY A 166 4.94 -8.23 12.49
C GLY A 166 5.71 -9.49 12.87
N SER A 167 6.40 -10.10 11.90
CA SER A 167 7.09 -11.38 12.01
C SER A 167 8.32 -11.39 11.13
N ASP A 168 9.42 -11.95 11.62
CA ASP A 168 10.63 -12.17 10.84
C ASP A 168 10.50 -13.38 9.89
N GLU A 169 9.41 -14.13 9.99
CA GLU A 169 9.04 -15.22 9.07
C GLU A 169 7.71 -14.91 8.39
N PHE A 170 7.71 -14.80 7.06
CA PHE A 170 6.54 -14.42 6.28
C PHE A 170 6.61 -14.95 4.84
N THR A 171 5.45 -15.04 4.19
CA THR A 171 5.38 -15.34 2.76
C THR A 171 5.33 -14.05 1.96
N LEU A 172 6.29 -13.84 1.06
CA LEU A 172 6.27 -12.69 0.17
C LEU A 172 5.04 -12.75 -0.76
N PRO A 173 4.19 -11.72 -0.76
CA PRO A 173 2.99 -11.70 -1.59
C PRO A 173 3.34 -11.37 -3.06
N LEU A 174 4.57 -10.91 -3.32
CA LEU A 174 5.05 -10.54 -4.64
C LEU A 174 5.85 -11.66 -5.30
N SER A 175 5.74 -11.75 -6.62
CA SER A 175 6.66 -12.48 -7.48
C SER A 175 8.04 -11.81 -7.53
N ARG A 176 9.04 -12.51 -8.09
CA ARG A 176 10.38 -11.94 -8.28
C ARG A 176 10.40 -10.77 -9.27
N GLU A 177 9.50 -10.80 -10.24
CA GLU A 177 9.31 -9.71 -11.20
C GLU A 177 8.67 -8.49 -10.53
N GLU A 178 7.60 -8.69 -9.76
CA GLU A 178 6.98 -7.59 -8.99
C GLU A 178 7.95 -7.00 -7.95
N LEU A 179 8.78 -7.82 -7.29
CA LEU A 179 9.84 -7.30 -6.43
C LEU A 179 10.84 -6.46 -7.23
N GLY A 180 11.21 -6.89 -8.43
CA GLY A 180 12.03 -6.11 -9.35
C GLY A 180 11.40 -4.75 -9.67
N ASN A 181 10.11 -4.75 -9.99
CA ASN A 181 9.30 -3.56 -10.23
C ASN A 181 9.09 -2.72 -8.95
N LEU A 182 9.42 -3.22 -7.76
CA LEU A 182 9.38 -2.46 -6.51
C LEU A 182 10.74 -1.82 -6.17
N VAL A 183 11.84 -2.51 -6.51
CA VAL A 183 13.22 -2.13 -6.12
C VAL A 183 14.11 -1.69 -7.28
N ASP A 184 13.52 -1.41 -8.45
CA ASP A 184 14.21 -0.93 -9.65
C ASP A 184 15.29 -1.89 -10.17
N ALA A 185 14.95 -3.17 -10.23
CA ALA A 185 15.86 -4.22 -10.64
C ALA A 185 15.20 -5.29 -11.51
N SER A 186 16.02 -6.02 -12.28
CA SER A 186 15.54 -7.17 -13.02
C SER A 186 15.19 -8.34 -12.08
N ARG A 187 14.29 -9.21 -12.54
CA ARG A 187 13.93 -10.46 -11.85
C ARG A 187 15.16 -11.30 -11.47
N GLU A 188 16.14 -11.37 -12.37
CA GLU A 188 17.39 -12.13 -12.21
C GLU A 188 18.25 -11.50 -11.12
N SER A 189 18.31 -10.15 -11.08
CA SER A 189 19.08 -9.40 -10.10
C SER A 189 18.51 -9.58 -8.70
N VAL A 190 17.18 -9.49 -8.54
CA VAL A 190 16.50 -9.80 -7.27
C VAL A 190 16.78 -11.23 -6.83
N SER A 191 16.69 -12.19 -7.76
CA SER A 191 16.93 -13.60 -7.45
C SER A 191 18.38 -13.86 -7.01
N ARG A 192 19.35 -13.19 -7.63
CA ARG A 192 20.77 -13.26 -7.26
C ARG A 192 21.01 -12.70 -5.87
N ILE A 193 20.53 -11.48 -5.58
CA ILE A 193 20.73 -10.83 -4.28
C ILE A 193 20.11 -11.66 -3.15
N LEU A 194 18.92 -12.23 -3.34
CA LEU A 194 18.31 -13.10 -2.33
C LEU A 194 19.10 -14.39 -2.11
N SER A 195 19.67 -14.95 -3.18
CA SER A 195 20.56 -16.12 -3.08
C SER A 195 21.83 -15.77 -2.30
N ASP A 196 22.38 -14.58 -2.50
CA ASP A 196 23.56 -14.10 -1.79
C ASP A 196 23.23 -13.83 -0.31
N PHE A 197 22.08 -13.21 0.00
CA PHE A 197 21.60 -13.08 1.37
C PHE A 197 21.41 -14.43 2.08
N GLN A 198 20.96 -15.45 1.34
CA GLN A 198 20.81 -16.80 1.86
C GLN A 198 22.16 -17.49 2.12
N LYS A 199 23.11 -17.40 1.18
CA LYS A 199 24.47 -17.94 1.36
C LYS A 199 25.18 -17.29 2.54
N ASP A 200 24.95 -16.00 2.75
CA ASP A 200 25.50 -15.22 3.85
C ASP A 200 24.82 -15.47 5.21
N GLY A 201 23.82 -16.35 5.27
CA GLY A 201 23.05 -16.64 6.48
C GLY A 201 22.23 -15.45 7.00
N ILE A 202 21.92 -14.46 6.16
CA ILE A 202 21.11 -13.29 6.54
C ILE A 202 19.63 -13.67 6.54
N ILE A 203 19.22 -14.45 5.54
CA ILE A 203 17.86 -14.96 5.40
C ILE A 203 17.88 -16.45 5.09
N SER A 204 16.77 -17.12 5.32
CA SER A 204 16.44 -18.38 4.66
C SER A 204 15.32 -18.13 3.66
N THR A 205 15.36 -18.82 2.51
CA THR A 205 14.29 -18.74 1.51
C THR A 205 13.83 -20.13 1.12
N GLU A 206 12.51 -20.37 1.18
CA GLU A 206 11.87 -21.57 0.65
C GLU A 206 10.67 -21.15 -0.20
N LYS A 207 10.80 -21.30 -1.53
CA LYS A 207 9.83 -20.77 -2.51
C LYS A 207 9.59 -19.26 -2.32
N ARG A 208 8.46 -18.89 -1.71
CA ARG A 208 8.07 -17.50 -1.40
C ARG A 208 8.18 -17.18 0.09
N MET A 209 8.42 -18.17 0.95
CA MET A 209 8.64 -17.96 2.36
C MET A 209 10.05 -17.40 2.57
N ILE A 210 10.11 -16.33 3.36
CA ILE A 210 11.34 -15.68 3.81
C ILE A 210 11.37 -15.77 5.32
N LYS A 211 12.53 -16.14 5.85
CA LYS A 211 12.84 -16.03 7.27
C LYS A 211 14.07 -15.18 7.45
N ILE A 212 13.98 -14.08 8.18
CA ILE A 212 15.12 -13.25 8.54
C ILE A 212 15.88 -13.95 9.67
N LEU A 213 17.13 -14.32 9.41
CA LEU A 213 18.00 -15.02 10.36
C LEU A 213 18.92 -14.04 11.10
N ASN A 214 19.36 -12.97 10.41
CA ASN A 214 20.20 -11.93 10.98
C ASN A 214 19.65 -10.55 10.63
N LYS A 215 18.78 -10.05 11.51
CA LYS A 215 18.08 -8.77 11.34
C LYS A 215 19.03 -7.57 11.38
N GLU A 216 20.01 -7.58 12.27
CA GLU A 216 21.01 -6.50 12.39
C GLU A 216 21.83 -6.33 11.11
N LYS A 217 22.32 -7.43 10.52
CA LYS A 217 23.05 -7.40 9.26
C LYS A 217 22.16 -6.90 8.11
N LEU A 218 20.89 -7.32 8.08
CA LEU A 218 19.93 -6.84 7.08
C LEU A 218 19.63 -5.33 7.22
N GLU A 219 19.52 -4.83 8.45
CA GLU A 219 19.36 -3.39 8.74
C GLU A 219 20.60 -2.58 8.38
N MET A 220 21.80 -3.15 8.54
CA MET A 220 23.04 -2.52 8.10
C MET A 220 23.11 -2.42 6.58
N ILE A 221 22.74 -3.49 5.87
CA ILE A 221 22.67 -3.49 4.39
C ILE A 221 21.63 -2.47 3.92
N SER A 222 20.46 -2.43 4.57
CA SER A 222 19.42 -1.43 4.27
C SER A 222 19.91 0.01 4.49
N ARG A 223 20.77 0.27 5.47
CA ARG A 223 21.26 1.64 5.72
C ARG A 223 22.40 2.08 4.81
N ASN A 224 23.31 1.16 4.48
CA ASN A 224 24.59 1.49 3.84
C ASN A 224 24.63 1.16 2.34
N GLY A 225 23.72 0.32 1.87
CA GLY A 225 23.61 -0.02 0.46
C GLY A 225 22.57 0.83 -0.23
#